data_AF-A0AAD3RK62-F1
#
_entry.id   AF-A0AAD3RK62-F1
#
_cell.length_a   1.000
_cell.length_b   1.000
_cell.length_c   1.000
_cell.angle_alpha   90.00
_cell.angle_beta   90.00
_cell.angle_gamma   90.00
#
_symmetry.space_group_name_H-M   'P 1'
#
loop_
_entity.id
_entity.type
_entity.pdbx_description
1 polymer ?
#
loop_
_entity_poly.entity_id
_entity_poly.type
_entity_poly.pdbx_seq_one_letter_code
_entity_poly.pdbx_strand_id
1 'polypeptide(L)'
;MVGTGEQYVLYMVSYHGYRNCDPQMGFKRWECNRPHAPHAPIKFSEKFQRYSAFSLGYEFHVGQEYYYISTPTHHHGRSCLRLRVYVCCSTASDVG
;
A
#
# COMPACT_ATOMS: atom_id res chain seq x y z
N MET A 1 28.85 10.83 -7.65
CA MET A 1 28.28 9.55 -7.19
C MET A 1 26.88 9.84 -6.65
N VAL A 2 25.86 9.86 -7.51
CA VAL A 2 24.47 10.04 -7.07
C VAL A 2 24.09 8.78 -6.31
N GLY A 3 23.87 8.89 -5.00
CA GLY A 3 23.49 7.76 -4.16
C GLY A 3 22.24 7.10 -4.73
N THR A 4 22.28 5.78 -4.88
CA THR A 4 21.16 4.97 -5.33
C THR A 4 20.10 4.98 -4.22
N GLY A 5 19.32 6.04 -4.14
CA GLY A 5 18.22 6.14 -3.19
C GLY A 5 17.24 5.00 -3.44
N GLU A 6 16.75 4.38 -2.37
CA GLU A 6 15.87 3.24 -2.50
C GLU A 6 14.57 3.62 -3.20
N GLN A 7 14.15 2.77 -4.13
CA GLN A 7 12.95 2.95 -4.92
C GLN A 7 12.13 1.67 -4.85
N TYR A 8 10.83 1.85 -4.59
CA TYR A 8 9.91 0.74 -4.37
C TYR A 8 8.58 0.98 -5.08
N VAL A 9 7.89 -0.10 -5.45
CA VAL A 9 6.49 -0.05 -5.88
C VAL A 9 5.63 -0.66 -4.78
N LEU A 10 4.58 0.05 -4.37
CA LEU A 10 3.63 -0.39 -3.35
C LEU A 10 2.44 -1.09 -4.01
N TYR A 11 2.12 -2.27 -3.53
CA TYR A 11 0.98 -3.07 -3.98
C TYR A 11 0.04 -3.35 -2.81
N MET A 12 -1.25 -3.38 -3.12
CA MET A 12 -2.26 -3.98 -2.26
C MET A 12 -2.54 -5.39 -2.78
N VAL A 13 -2.35 -6.40 -1.94
CA VAL A 13 -2.35 -7.82 -2.33
C VAL A 13 -3.31 -8.63 -1.47
N SER A 14 -3.63 -9.84 -1.94
CA SER A 14 -4.30 -10.85 -1.12
C SER A 14 -3.40 -11.35 0.02
N TYR A 15 -3.98 -12.07 0.99
CA TYR A 15 -3.22 -12.73 2.06
C TYR A 15 -2.12 -13.66 1.52
N HIS A 16 -2.38 -14.41 0.44
CA HIS A 16 -1.38 -15.28 -0.17
C HIS A 16 -0.23 -14.47 -0.79
N GLY A 17 -0.55 -13.37 -1.48
CA GLY A 17 0.45 -12.45 -2.02
C GLY A 17 1.32 -11.84 -0.92
N TYR A 18 0.70 -11.44 0.20
CA TYR A 18 1.40 -10.92 1.38
C TYR A 18 2.38 -11.94 1.98
N ARG A 19 1.97 -13.21 2.12
CA ARG A 19 2.82 -14.27 2.69
C ARG A 19 4.03 -14.57 1.80
N ASN A 20 3.84 -14.55 0.49
CA ASN A 20 4.85 -14.94 -0.51
C ASN A 20 5.62 -13.78 -1.15
N CYS A 21 5.34 -12.52 -0.78
CA CYS A 21 5.88 -11.34 -1.47
C CYS A 21 5.54 -11.31 -2.97
N ASP A 22 4.35 -11.78 -3.37
CA ASP A 22 3.96 -11.84 -4.77
C ASP A 22 3.09 -10.64 -5.17
N PRO A 23 3.63 -9.67 -5.95
CA PRO A 23 2.87 -8.50 -6.39
C PRO A 23 1.83 -8.82 -7.49
N GLN A 24 1.90 -10.00 -8.13
CA GLN A 24 0.92 -10.41 -9.14
C GLN A 24 -0.44 -10.76 -8.53
N MET A 25 -0.50 -10.99 -7.21
CA MET A 25 -1.73 -11.34 -6.49
C MET A 25 -2.47 -10.10 -5.94
N GLY A 26 -2.38 -8.98 -6.66
CA GLY A 26 -2.89 -7.69 -6.24
C GLY A 26 -2.78 -6.64 -7.33
N PHE A 27 -2.80 -5.38 -6.91
CA PHE A 27 -2.71 -4.24 -7.81
C PHE A 27 -1.81 -3.14 -7.25
N LYS A 28 -1.18 -2.41 -8.16
CA LYS A 28 -0.28 -1.30 -7.82
C LYS A 28 -1.09 -0.16 -7.18
N ARG A 29 -0.66 0.31 -6.01
CA ARG A 29 -1.23 1.48 -5.32
C ARG A 29 -0.39 2.73 -5.50
N TRP A 30 0.93 2.60 -5.48
CA TRP A 30 1.83 3.75 -5.50
C TRP A 30 3.24 3.39 -6.00
N GLU A 31 3.97 4.40 -6.47
CA GLU A 31 5.38 4.28 -6.84
C GLU A 31 6.24 5.25 -6.04
N CYS A 32 7.16 4.70 -5.26
CA CYS A 32 8.19 5.44 -4.55
C CYS A 32 9.41 5.64 -5.46
N ASN A 33 9.29 6.51 -6.48
CA ASN A 33 10.29 6.66 -7.55
C ASN A 33 11.07 8.00 -7.52
N ARG A 34 10.82 8.87 -6.53
CA ARG A 34 11.50 10.18 -6.37
C ARG A 34 12.33 10.24 -5.08
N PRO A 35 13.51 9.59 -5.03
CA PRO A 35 14.34 9.56 -3.83
C PRO A 35 14.95 10.92 -3.45
N HIS A 36 15.10 11.84 -4.41
CA HIS A 36 15.66 13.19 -4.21
C HIS A 36 14.59 14.28 -4.40
N ALA A 37 13.39 14.07 -3.85
CA ALA A 37 12.33 15.07 -3.91
C ALA A 37 12.78 16.38 -3.21
N PRO A 38 12.63 17.56 -3.85
CA PRO A 38 13.31 18.79 -3.44
C PRO A 38 12.80 19.42 -2.13
N HIS A 39 11.61 19.05 -1.66
CA HIS A 39 10.97 19.67 -0.49
C HIS A 39 10.69 18.68 0.65
N ALA A 40 10.15 17.51 0.33
CA ALA A 40 9.78 16.49 1.32
C ALA A 40 9.70 15.11 0.63
N PRO A 41 9.80 14.01 1.40
CA PRO A 41 9.51 12.67 0.87
C PRO A 41 8.12 12.62 0.23
N ILE A 42 8.01 11.90 -0.88
CA ILE A 42 6.73 11.68 -1.54
C ILE A 42 5.77 10.93 -0.62
N LYS A 43 4.52 11.42 -0.52
CA LYS A 43 3.52 10.90 0.40
C LYS A 43 2.36 10.28 -0.36
N PHE A 44 2.12 9.00 -0.12
CA PHE A 44 0.86 8.34 -0.44
C PHE A 44 -0.08 8.45 0.77
N SER A 45 -1.37 8.70 0.52
CA SER A 45 -2.39 8.75 1.57
C SER A 45 -3.56 7.84 1.18
N GLU A 46 -3.99 7.01 2.11
CA GLU A 46 -5.11 6.08 1.95
C GLU A 46 -6.18 6.44 2.99
N LYS A 47 -7.44 6.47 2.57
CA LYS A 47 -8.57 6.70 3.47
C LYS A 47 -9.37 5.41 3.61
N PHE A 48 -9.47 4.90 4.83
CA PHE A 48 -10.31 3.77 5.16
C PHE A 48 -11.77 4.20 5.23
N GLN A 49 -12.49 4.03 4.13
CA GLN A 49 -13.91 4.39 4.03
C GLN A 49 -14.72 3.25 3.42
N ARG A 50 -15.97 3.09 3.86
CA ARG A 50 -16.87 2.05 3.39
C ARG A 50 -17.29 2.25 1.93
N TYR A 51 -17.54 3.49 1.54
CA TYR A 51 -17.98 3.84 0.19
C TYR A 51 -16.95 4.75 -0.47
N SER A 52 -16.42 4.32 -1.62
CA SER A 52 -15.50 5.13 -2.40
C SER A 52 -16.27 6.06 -3.34
N ALA A 53 -15.95 7.36 -3.32
CA ALA A 53 -16.47 8.32 -4.30
C ALA A 53 -15.83 8.17 -5.71
N PHE A 54 -14.81 7.30 -5.84
CA PHE A 54 -14.08 7.05 -7.08
C PHE A 54 -14.28 5.61 -7.54
N SER A 55 -14.52 5.41 -8.84
CA SER A 55 -14.69 4.08 -9.46
C SER A 55 -13.46 3.18 -9.34
N LEU A 56 -12.27 3.76 -9.20
CA LEU A 56 -10.99 3.03 -8.99
C LEU A 56 -10.50 3.08 -7.54
N GLY A 57 -11.28 3.69 -6.63
CA GLY A 57 -10.97 3.69 -5.21
C GLY A 57 -11.30 2.33 -4.57
N TYR A 58 -10.75 2.10 -3.40
CA TYR A 58 -10.91 0.83 -2.69
C TYR A 58 -11.82 1.03 -1.47
N GLU A 59 -12.67 0.04 -1.20
CA GLU A 59 -13.65 0.06 -0.11
C GLU A 59 -13.19 -0.79 1.06
N PHE A 60 -13.21 -0.19 2.24
CA PHE A 60 -12.72 -0.79 3.47
C PHE A 60 -13.87 -1.14 4.41
N HIS A 61 -13.85 -2.36 4.93
CA HIS A 61 -14.91 -2.93 5.73
C HIS A 61 -14.41 -3.19 7.16
N VAL A 62 -15.25 -2.89 8.13
CA VAL A 62 -14.98 -3.14 9.56
C VAL A 62 -14.78 -4.63 9.78
N GLY A 63 -13.77 -4.99 10.57
CA GLY A 63 -13.43 -6.37 10.90
C GLY A 63 -12.60 -7.09 9.82
N GLN A 64 -12.19 -6.40 8.76
CA GLN A 64 -11.39 -6.99 7.68
C GLN A 64 -9.90 -6.60 7.79
N GLU A 65 -9.05 -7.50 7.31
CA GLU A 65 -7.61 -7.28 7.18
C GLU A 65 -7.24 -7.01 5.71
N TYR A 66 -6.36 -6.04 5.52
CA TYR A 66 -5.87 -5.58 4.23
C TYR A 66 -4.36 -5.62 4.22
N TYR A 67 -3.80 -6.08 3.10
CA TYR A 67 -2.39 -6.43 3.03
C TYR A 67 -1.68 -5.62 1.96
N TYR A 68 -0.54 -5.06 2.35
CA TYR A 68 0.32 -4.28 1.46
C TYR A 68 1.72 -4.88 1.46
N ILE A 69 2.36 -4.86 0.30
CA ILE A 69 3.78 -5.19 0.14
C ILE A 69 4.46 -4.13 -0.72
N SER A 70 5.76 -3.95 -0.53
CA SER A 70 6.58 -3.15 -1.44
C SER A 70 7.73 -3.97 -2.02
N THR A 71 7.91 -3.87 -3.33
CA THR A 71 9.01 -4.52 -4.04
C THR A 71 10.00 -3.47 -4.55
N PRO A 72 11.31 -3.70 -4.42
CA PRO A 72 12.32 -2.78 -4.94
C PRO A 72 12.28 -2.75 -6.48
N THR A 73 12.54 -1.58 -7.07
CA THR A 73 12.57 -1.42 -8.54
C THR A 73 13.90 -1.87 -9.16
N HIS A 74 15.01 -1.76 -8.43
CA HIS A 74 16.37 -1.98 -8.95
C HIS A 74 17.16 -3.10 -8.24
N HIS A 75 16.58 -3.74 -7.21
CA HIS A 75 17.24 -4.83 -6.47
C HIS A 75 16.45 -6.14 -6.62
N HIS A 76 17.06 -7.18 -7.19
CA HIS A 76 16.42 -8.49 -7.39
C HIS A 76 16.39 -9.37 -6.11
N GLY A 77 16.19 -8.77 -4.95
CA GLY A 77 16.12 -9.49 -3.66
C GLY A 77 14.73 -10.07 -3.38
N ARG A 78 14.68 -11.22 -2.68
CA ARG A 78 13.43 -11.90 -2.28
C ARG A 78 12.73 -11.28 -1.05
N SER A 79 13.33 -10.27 -0.41
CA SER A 79 12.76 -9.62 0.77
C SER A 79 11.92 -8.41 0.35
N CYS A 80 10.59 -8.55 0.35
CA CYS A 80 9.69 -7.40 0.26
C CYS A 80 9.41 -6.82 1.66
N LEU A 81 9.18 -5.51 1.74
CA LEU A 81 8.61 -4.92 2.96
C LEU A 81 7.11 -5.14 2.96
N ARG A 82 6.52 -5.26 4.14
CA ARG A 82 5.13 -5.70 4.30
C ARG A 82 4.40 -4.88 5.36
N LEU A 83 3.12 -4.60 5.13
CA LEU A 83 2.23 -3.94 6.08
C LEU A 83 0.88 -4.67 6.11
N ARG A 84 0.41 -5.01 7.31
CA ARG A 84 -0.94 -5.53 7.54
C ARG A 84 -1.76 -4.43 8.22
N VAL A 85 -2.92 -4.13 7.65
CA VAL A 85 -3.86 -3.16 8.18
C VAL A 85 -5.12 -3.90 8.60
N TYR A 86 -5.53 -3.77 9.86
CA TYR A 86 -6.82 -4.25 10.32
C TYR A 86 -7.75 -3.05 10.48
N VAL A 87 -8.87 -3.05 9.76
CA VAL A 87 -9.88 -1.99 9.87
C VAL A 87 -10.77 -2.33 11.05
N CYS A 88 -10.54 -1.63 12.15
CA CYS A 88 -11.28 -1.84 13.38
C CYS A 88 -12.69 -1.22 13.29
N CYS A 89 -13.34 -1.11 14.45
CA CYS A 89 -14.74 -0.75 14.68
C CYS A 89 -15.25 0.44 13.87
N SER A 90 -16.56 0.48 13.62
CA SER A 90 -17.21 1.64 13.00
C SER A 90 -16.99 2.88 13.86
N THR A 91 -16.60 3.98 13.24
CA THR A 91 -16.68 5.29 13.90
C THR A 91 -18.14 5.56 14.24
N ALA A 92 -18.43 6.12 15.42
CA ALA A 92 -19.79 6.37 15.93
C ALA A 92 -20.72 7.15 14.96
N SER A 93 -20.17 7.75 13.90
CA SER A 93 -20.87 8.39 12.79
C SER A 93 -21.67 7.45 11.88
N ASP A 94 -21.47 6.13 11.96
CA ASP A 94 -22.21 5.14 11.15
C ASP A 94 -23.54 4.68 11.80
N VAL A 95 -23.90 5.19 12.98
CA VAL A 95 -25.19 4.94 13.64
C VAL A 95 -26.11 6.14 13.38
N GLY A 96 -26.71 6.14 12.19
CA GLY A 96 -27.84 7.01 11.83
C GLY A 96 -29.14 6.23 11.89
#